data_AF-A0A7W0LXK4-F1
#
_entry.id   AF-A0A7W0LXK4-F1
#
_cell.length_a   1.000
_cell.length_b   1.000
_cell.length_c   1.000
_cell.angle_alpha   90.00
_cell.angle_beta   90.00
_cell.angle_gamma   90.00
#
_symmetry.space_group_name_H-M   'P 1'
#
loop_
_entity.id
_entity.type
_entity.pdbx_description
1 polymer ?
#
loop_
_entity_poly.entity_id
_entity_poly.type
_entity_poly.pdbx_seq_one_letter_code
_entity_poly.pdbx_strand_id
1 'polypeptide(L)' 'MDLLAYLDAGSGNLILQILLGGFAAVAVVARLYWDRMLKFLKIRKPEDESASQREPADSA' A
#
# COMPACT_ATOMS: atom_id res chain seq x y z
N MET A 1 37.08 7.64 13.52
CA MET A 1 36.31 7.37 12.29
C MET A 1 34.85 7.56 12.64
N ASP A 2 34.46 8.82 12.64
CA ASP A 2 33.43 9.37 13.49
C ASP A 2 32.12 9.49 12.70
N LEU A 3 31.33 8.41 12.69
CA LEU A 3 29.94 8.43 12.20
C LEU A 3 29.07 9.47 12.91
N LEU A 4 29.48 9.89 14.12
CA LEU A 4 28.85 10.96 14.90
C LEU A 4 29.10 12.36 14.31
N ALA A 5 30.14 12.55 13.48
CA ALA A 5 30.41 13.81 12.79
C ALA A 5 29.54 14.02 11.55
N TYR A 6 28.94 12.95 11.00
CA TYR A 6 27.88 13.03 9.96
C TYR A 6 26.55 13.55 10.54
N LEU A 7 26.48 13.67 11.86
CA LEU A 7 25.37 14.27 12.59
C LEU A 7 25.76 15.63 13.21
N ASP A 8 26.85 16.27 12.77
CA ASP A 8 27.11 17.69 13.07
C ASP A 8 26.32 18.58 12.09
N ALA A 9 25.99 19.81 12.49
CA ALA A 9 24.83 20.63 12.08
C ALA A 9 24.57 20.88 10.57
N GLY A 10 25.36 20.34 9.64
CA GLY A 10 25.14 20.41 8.19
C GLY A 10 24.48 19.17 7.54
N SER A 11 24.56 17.96 8.13
CA SER A 11 24.17 16.72 7.44
C SER A 11 23.02 15.93 8.09
N GLY A 12 22.71 16.18 9.37
CA GLY A 12 21.57 15.54 10.06
C GLY A 12 20.21 15.90 9.46
N ASN A 13 20.04 17.12 8.96
CA ASN A 13 18.83 17.54 8.24
C ASN A 13 18.70 16.89 6.86
N LEU A 14 19.83 16.58 6.22
CA LEU A 14 19.89 15.99 4.87
C LEU A 14 19.34 14.55 4.88
N ILE A 15 19.67 13.77 5.90
CA ILE A 15 19.08 12.43 6.11
C ILE A 15 17.56 12.57 6.30
N LEU A 16 17.10 13.49 7.14
CA LEU A 16 15.67 13.67 7.38
C LEU A 16 14.94 14.10 6.10
N GLN A 17 15.57 14.91 5.25
CA GLN A 17 15.01 15.37 3.98
C GLN A 17 14.98 14.27 2.92
N ILE A 18 16.01 13.41 2.87
CA ILE A 18 16.03 12.20 2.05
C ILE A 18 15.00 11.19 2.55
N LEU A 19 14.80 11.08 3.86
CA LEU A 19 13.74 10.26 4.44
C LEU A 19 12.36 10.81 4.06
N LEU A 20 12.15 12.12 4.08
CA LEU A 20 10.89 12.75 3.68
C LEU A 20 10.62 12.60 2.18
N GLY A 21 11.62 12.90 1.34
CA GLY A 21 11.54 12.74 -0.11
C GLY A 21 11.43 11.27 -0.54
N GLY A 22 12.18 10.40 0.14
CA GLY A 22 12.13 8.95 -0.04
C GLY A 22 10.79 8.37 0.41
N PHE A 23 10.22 8.86 1.50
CA PHE A 23 8.89 8.45 1.96
C PHE A 23 7.81 8.84 0.95
N ALA A 24 7.87 10.05 0.39
CA ALA A 24 6.96 10.45 -0.69
C ALA A 24 7.10 9.54 -1.92
N ALA A 25 8.32 9.20 -2.34
CA ALA A 25 8.55 8.28 -3.45
C ALA A 25 7.99 6.88 -3.17
N VAL A 26 8.23 6.33 -1.98
CA VAL A 26 7.70 5.03 -1.55
C VAL A 26 6.17 5.05 -1.50
N ALA A 27 5.57 6.10 -0.95
CA ALA A 27 4.12 6.26 -0.89
C ALA A 27 3.49 6.34 -2.29
N VAL A 28 4.12 7.05 -3.23
CA VAL A 28 3.66 7.15 -4.63
C VAL A 28 3.75 5.80 -5.33
N VAL A 29 4.86 5.08 -5.18
CA VAL A 29 5.03 3.75 -5.76
C VAL A 29 4.03 2.76 -5.17
N ALA A 30 3.86 2.74 -3.85
CA ALA A 30 2.86 1.91 -3.19
C ALA A 30 1.44 2.21 -3.69
N ARG A 31 1.11 3.49 -3.88
CA ARG A 31 -0.20 3.92 -4.41
C ARG A 31 -0.39 3.54 -5.89
N LEU A 32 0.63 3.68 -6.72
CA LEU A 32 0.59 3.30 -8.14
C LEU A 32 0.42 1.78 -8.32
N TYR A 33 1.05 0.99 -7.45
CA TYR A 33 1.00 -0.47 -7.50
C TYR A 33 -0.12 -1.09 -6.64
N TRP A 34 -0.95 -0.27 -5.99
CA TRP A 34 -2.01 -0.72 -5.09
C TRP A 34 -2.93 -1.77 -5.74
N ASP A 35 -3.42 -1.49 -6.95
CA ASP A 35 -4.28 -2.41 -7.70
C ASP A 35 -3.58 -3.72 -8.06
N ARG A 36 -2.29 -3.68 -8.38
CA ARG A 36 -1.53 -4.88 -8.73
C ARG A 36 -1.20 -5.71 -7.49
N MET A 37 -0.88 -5.05 -6.38
CA MET A 37 -0.61 -5.67 -5.09
C MET A 37 -1.89 -6.33 -4.52
N LEU A 38 -3.04 -5.65 -4.61
CA LEU A 38 -4.35 -6.22 -4.26
C LEU A 38 -4.76 -7.38 -5.16
N LYS A 39 -4.47 -7.30 -6.47
CA LYS A 39 -4.69 -8.42 -7.40
C LYS A 39 -3.80 -9.63 -7.08
N PHE A 40 -2.55 -9.41 -6.71
CA PHE A 40 -1.64 -10.48 -6.26
C PHE A 40 -2.10 -11.11 -4.96
N LEU A 41 -2.63 -10.31 -4.04
CA LEU A 41 -3.12 -10.81 -2.76
C LEU A 41 -4.39 -11.66 -2.89
N LYS A 42 -5.02 -11.70 -4.09
CA LYS A 42 -6.19 -12.51 -4.43
C LYS A 42 -7.20 -12.59 -3.28
N ILE A 43 -7.43 -11.46 -2.59
CA ILE A 43 -8.57 -11.29 -1.67
C ILE A 43 -9.79 -10.96 -2.55
N ARG A 44 -10.06 -11.86 -3.50
CA ARG A 44 -11.40 -12.11 -3.99
C ARG A 44 -11.66 -13.51 -3.51
N LYS A 45 -12.30 -13.60 -2.35
CA LYS A 45 -13.18 -14.72 -2.10
C LYS A 45 -14.44 -14.41 -2.91
N PRO A 46 -14.69 -15.09 -4.04
CA PRO A 46 -15.91 -14.90 -4.80
C PRO A 46 -17.00 -15.71 -4.08
N GLU A 47 -17.48 -15.20 -2.96
CA GLU A 47 -18.51 -15.93 -2.18
C GLU A 47 -19.75 -15.09 -1.87
N ASP A 48 -19.83 -13.84 -2.34
CA ASP A 48 -21.07 -13.04 -2.26
C ASP A 48 -21.92 -13.10 -3.54
N GLU A 49 -21.69 -14.10 -4.41
CA GLU A 49 -22.56 -14.40 -5.56
C GLU A 49 -23.51 -15.58 -5.27
N SER A 50 -23.66 -15.98 -4.01
CA SER A 50 -24.59 -17.05 -3.59
C SER A 50 -25.85 -16.55 -2.87
N ALA A 51 -26.02 -15.23 -2.68
CA ALA A 51 -27.19 -14.65 -2.03
C ALA A 51 -28.26 -14.11 -3.00
N SER A 52 -28.12 -14.35 -4.31
CA SER A 52 -29.14 -14.01 -5.33
C SER A 52 -29.69 -15.25 -6.07
N GLN A 53 -29.62 -16.43 -5.44
CA GLN A 53 -30.30 -17.65 -5.90
C GLN A 53 -31.32 -18.14 -4.86
N ARG A 54 -32.14 -17.23 -4.33
CA ARG A 54 -33.38 -17.55 -3.62
C ARG A 54 -34.44 -16.49 -3.89
N GLU A 55 -34.98 -16.53 -5.10
CA GLU A 55 -36.34 -16.12 -5.53
C GLU A 55 -36.28 -15.99 -7.06
N PRO A 56 -37.17 -16.57 -7.88
CA PRO A 56 -38.57 -16.91 -7.61
C PRO A 56 -39.01 -18.31 -8.15
N ALA A 57 -39.73 -19.06 -7.34
CA ALA A 57 -40.58 -20.16 -7.81
C ALA A 57 -41.74 -20.23 -6.81
N ASP A 58 -42.70 -19.31 -6.86
CA ASP A 58 -43.80 -19.37 -7.82
C ASP A 58 -43.81 -20.67 -8.65
N SER A 59 -44.44 -21.70 -8.09
CA SER A 59 -44.83 -22.90 -8.80
C SER A 59 -46.22 -23.26 -8.28
N ALA A 60 -47.17 -23.05 -9.18
CA ALA A 60 -48.61 -23.27 -9.08
C ALA A 60 -49.01 -24.72 -8.78
#